data_AF-A0A455ZHI2-F1
#
_entry.id   AF-A0A455ZHI2-F1
#
_cell.length_a   1.000
_cell.length_b   1.000
_cell.length_c   1.000
_cell.angle_alpha   90.00
_cell.angle_beta   90.00
_cell.angle_gamma   90.00
#
_symmetry.space_group_name_H-M   'P 1'
#
loop_
_entity.id
_entity.type
_entity.pdbx_description
1 polymer ?
#
loop_
_entity_poly.entity_id
_entity_poly.type
_entity_poly.pdbx_seq_one_letter_code
_entity_poly.pdbx_strand_id
1 'polypeptide(L)'
;MYDIEDLFPKVVLLIIAAIASAGFIAVMKNLSKIDKKYYEITFSDKNVIRDSMIETSDYFQSGNTTYYKTNIISAREITNIQKK
;
A
#
# COMPACT_ATOMS: atom_id res chain seq x y z
N MET A 1 10.63 -51.00 6.73
CA MET A 1 11.47 -50.26 7.69
C MET A 1 11.69 -48.90 7.03
N TYR A 2 11.11 -47.82 7.57
CA TYR A 2 11.26 -46.49 6.96
C TYR A 2 12.63 -45.96 7.38
N ASP A 3 13.52 -45.76 6.41
CA ASP A 3 14.85 -45.21 6.65
C ASP A 3 14.72 -43.77 7.14
N ILE A 4 14.97 -43.60 8.44
CA ILE A 4 14.90 -42.32 9.17
C ILE A 4 15.86 -41.28 8.52
N GLU A 5 16.91 -41.76 7.85
CA GLU A 5 17.89 -40.95 7.13
C GLU A 5 17.31 -40.21 5.90
N ASP A 6 16.28 -40.76 5.25
CA ASP A 6 15.62 -40.13 4.09
C ASP A 6 14.45 -39.21 4.49
N LEU A 7 14.08 -39.22 5.78
CA LEU A 7 13.03 -38.38 6.35
C LEU A 7 13.59 -37.00 6.77
N PHE A 8 14.82 -36.97 7.29
CA PHE A 8 15.46 -35.76 7.80
C PHE A 8 15.58 -34.62 6.76
N PRO A 9 16.10 -34.84 5.53
CA PRO A 9 16.22 -33.76 4.55
C PRO A 9 14.85 -33.26 4.07
N LYS A 10 13.84 -34.15 3.99
CA LYS A 10 12.47 -33.78 3.59
C LYS A 10 11.80 -32.90 4.63
N VAL A 11 11.98 -33.20 5.92
CA VAL A 11 11.45 -32.37 7.03
C VAL A 11 12.14 -31.01 7.07
N VAL A 12 13.47 -30.96 6.91
CA VAL A 12 14.22 -29.70 6.86
C VAL A 12 13.78 -28.83 5.68
N LEU A 13 13.58 -29.42 4.50
CA LEU A 13 13.07 -28.72 3.32
C LEU A 13 11.66 -28.14 3.58
N LEU A 14 10.81 -28.88 4.28
CA LEU A 14 9.44 -28.48 4.60
C LEU A 14 9.42 -27.32 5.61
N ILE A 15 10.34 -27.32 6.59
CA ILE A 15 10.52 -26.22 7.54
C ILE A 15 11.03 -24.96 6.83
N ILE A 16 12.01 -25.09 5.93
CA ILE A 16 12.52 -23.96 5.14
C ILE A 16 11.41 -23.37 4.26
N ALA A 17 10.61 -24.23 3.60
CA ALA A 17 9.47 -23.79 2.80
C ALA A 17 8.39 -23.09 3.65
N ALA A 18 8.10 -23.60 4.85
CA ALA A 18 7.15 -22.98 5.77
C ALA A 18 7.62 -21.59 6.23
N ILE A 19 8.90 -21.44 6.60
CA ILE A 19 9.47 -20.15 7.03
C ILE A 19 9.50 -19.15 5.87
N ALA A 20 9.90 -19.58 4.67
CA ALA A 20 9.91 -18.73 3.48
C ALA A 20 8.51 -18.24 3.11
N SER A 21 7.50 -19.11 3.18
CA SER A 21 6.11 -18.75 2.89
C SER A 21 5.52 -17.78 3.93
N ALA A 22 5.81 -17.97 5.22
CA ALA A 22 5.36 -17.07 6.28
C ALA A 22 6.01 -15.69 6.20
N GLY A 23 7.32 -15.63 5.92
CA GLY A 23 8.04 -14.37 5.69
C GLY A 23 7.49 -13.61 4.47
N PHE A 24 7.21 -14.32 3.38
CA PHE A 24 6.63 -13.73 2.17
C PHE A 24 5.23 -13.13 2.41
N ILE A 25 4.36 -13.82 3.15
CA ILE A 25 3.01 -13.33 3.49
C ILE A 25 3.07 -12.09 4.40
N ALA A 26 4.02 -12.04 5.35
CA ALA A 26 4.19 -10.90 6.26
C ALA A 26 4.68 -9.64 5.54
N VAL A 27 5.58 -9.80 4.56
CA VAL A 27 6.07 -8.69 3.72
C VAL A 27 4.95 -8.17 2.81
N MET A 28 4.21 -9.06 2.16
CA MET A 28 3.08 -8.69 1.29
C MET A 28 1.96 -7.96 2.03
N LYS A 29 1.67 -8.34 3.28
CA LYS A 29 0.67 -7.64 4.11
C LYS A 29 1.03 -6.19 4.42
N ASN A 30 2.32 -5.85 4.56
CA ASN A 30 2.74 -4.48 4.87
C ASN A 30 2.82 -3.57 3.65
N LEU A 31 3.05 -4.13 2.44
CA LEU A 31 3.00 -3.38 1.19
C LEU A 31 1.58 -2.90 0.80
N SER A 32 0.55 -3.49 1.41
CA SER A 32 -0.85 -3.29 0.99
C SER A 32 -1.62 -2.25 1.80
N LYS A 33 -1.05 -1.70 2.88
CA LYS A 33 -1.71 -0.62 3.64
C LYS A 33 -1.48 0.71 2.95
N ILE A 34 -2.25 0.92 1.89
CA ILE A 34 -2.37 2.20 1.25
C ILE A 34 -3.31 3.06 2.12
N ASP A 35 -2.73 3.84 3.02
CA ASP A 35 -3.51 4.74 3.88
C ASP A 35 -4.03 5.93 3.06
N LYS A 36 -5.36 6.07 3.01
CA LYS A 36 -6.01 7.24 2.43
C LYS A 36 -5.93 8.40 3.41
N LYS A 37 -5.56 9.59 2.91
CA LYS A 37 -5.56 10.82 3.69
C LYS A 37 -6.43 11.88 3.01
N TYR A 38 -6.91 12.86 3.76
CA TYR A 38 -7.68 13.96 3.18
C TYR A 38 -6.75 15.02 2.62
N TYR A 39 -6.93 15.37 1.35
CA TYR A 39 -6.15 16.39 0.66
C TYR A 39 -7.05 17.49 0.09
N GLU A 40 -6.56 18.72 0.15
CA GLU A 40 -6.98 19.82 -0.70
C GLU A 40 -5.99 19.96 -1.86
N ILE A 41 -6.47 19.79 -3.08
CA ILE A 41 -5.66 19.85 -4.31
C ILE A 41 -6.12 21.04 -5.13
N THR A 42 -5.18 21.91 -5.50
CA THR A 42 -5.40 23.01 -6.44
C THR A 42 -4.77 22.67 -7.79
N PHE A 43 -5.57 22.70 -8.85
CA PHE A 43 -5.16 22.41 -10.21
C PHE A 43 -4.69 23.66 -10.97
N SER A 44 -4.09 23.41 -12.13
CA SER A 44 -3.57 24.46 -13.02
C SER A 44 -4.64 25.43 -13.53
N ASP A 45 -5.88 24.96 -13.65
CA ASP A 45 -7.06 25.74 -14.02
C ASP A 45 -7.71 26.49 -12.84
N LYS A 46 -7.04 26.50 -11.67
CA LYS A 46 -7.51 27.06 -10.39
C LYS A 46 -8.69 26.33 -9.77
N ASN A 47 -9.08 25.16 -10.28
CA ASN A 47 -10.06 24.32 -9.60
C ASN A 47 -9.46 23.74 -8.31
N VAL A 48 -10.29 23.64 -7.26
CA VAL A 48 -9.91 23.09 -5.97
C VAL A 48 -10.82 21.92 -5.63
N ILE A 49 -10.23 20.78 -5.26
CA ILE A 49 -10.97 19.62 -4.76
C ILE A 49 -10.49 19.27 -3.36
N ARG A 50 -11.41 18.74 -2.54
CA ARG A 50 -11.14 18.24 -1.19
C ARG A 50 -11.70 16.84 -1.07
N ASP A 51 -10.83 15.85 -0.91
CA ASP A 51 -11.28 14.46 -0.84
C ASP A 51 -10.28 13.56 -0.10
N SER A 52 -10.73 12.35 0.24
CA SER A 52 -9.90 11.28 0.76
C SER A 52 -9.18 10.57 -0.39
N MET A 53 -7.86 10.74 -0.44
CA MET A 53 -7.03 10.25 -1.54
C MET A 53 -5.85 9.42 -1.06
N ILE A 54 -5.41 8.55 -1.94
CA ILE A 54 -4.13 7.86 -1.85
C ILE A 54 -3.10 8.74 -2.53
N GLU A 55 -2.03 9.12 -1.82
CA GLU A 55 -0.88 9.78 -2.43
C GLU A 55 0.15 8.75 -2.89
N THR A 56 0.62 8.90 -4.13
CA THR A 56 1.77 8.16 -4.69
C THR A 56 2.87 9.11 -5.11
N SER A 57 3.96 8.59 -5.68
CA SER A 57 5.03 9.41 -6.27
C SER A 57 4.50 10.37 -7.33
N ASP A 58 3.57 9.91 -8.17
CA ASP A 58 3.22 10.57 -9.43
C ASP A 58 1.79 11.11 -9.47
N TYR A 59 0.90 10.61 -8.61
CA TYR A 59 -0.52 10.96 -8.64
C TYR A 59 -1.20 10.87 -7.26
N PHE A 60 -2.37 11.48 -7.18
CA PHE A 60 -3.36 11.27 -6.12
C PHE A 60 -4.53 10.47 -6.67
N GLN A 61 -5.04 9.47 -5.93
CA GLN A 61 -6.18 8.65 -6.36
C GLN A 61 -7.35 8.79 -5.38
N SER A 62 -8.52 9.20 -5.90
CA SER A 62 -9.79 9.17 -5.20
C SER A 62 -10.75 8.20 -5.89
N GLY A 63 -11.00 7.04 -5.28
CA GLY A 63 -11.85 6.00 -5.87
C GLY A 63 -11.31 5.54 -7.24
N ASN A 64 -12.11 5.77 -8.29
CA ASN A 64 -11.74 5.47 -9.69
C ASN A 64 -11.10 6.65 -10.43
N THR A 65 -10.93 7.79 -9.76
CA THR A 65 -10.35 9.00 -10.37
C THR A 65 -8.89 9.15 -9.97
N THR A 66 -8.03 9.41 -10.96
CA THR A 66 -6.60 9.64 -10.77
C THR A 66 -6.25 11.07 -11.17
N TYR A 67 -5.56 11.78 -10.28
CA TYR A 67 -5.11 13.16 -10.45
C TYR A 67 -3.57 13.19 -10.51
N TYR A 68 -3.02 13.40 -11.71
CA TYR A 68 -1.57 13.44 -11.90
C TYR A 68 -0.95 14.72 -11.32
N LYS A 69 0.16 14.58 -10.59
CA LYS A 69 0.88 15.71 -9.97
C LYS A 69 1.37 16.75 -10.98
N THR A 70 1.55 16.37 -12.24
CA THR A 70 1.88 17.29 -13.34
C THR A 70 0.85 18.39 -13.55
N ASN A 71 -0.41 18.16 -13.18
CA ASN A 71 -1.51 19.11 -13.37
C ASN A 71 -1.88 19.87 -12.08
N ILE A 72 -1.18 19.58 -10.98
CA ILE A 72 -1.45 20.08 -9.64
C ILE A 72 -0.46 21.20 -9.31
N ILE A 73 -0.97 22.38 -8.95
CA ILE A 73 -0.17 23.50 -8.48
C ILE A 73 0.18 23.32 -7.01
N SER A 74 -0.78 22.85 -6.20
CA SER A 74 -0.56 22.63 -4.77
C SER A 74 -1.41 21.46 -4.26
N ALA A 75 -0.86 20.72 -3.32
CA ALA A 75 -1.57 19.70 -2.57
C ALA A 75 -1.26 19.89 -1.08
N ARG A 76 -2.31 19.96 -0.26
CA ARG A 76 -2.19 20.12 1.19
C ARG A 76 -2.98 19.02 1.89
N GLU A 77 -2.31 18.26 2.75
CA GLU A 77 -2.98 17.33 3.65
C GLU A 77 -3.80 18.12 4.69
N ILE A 78 -5.07 17.75 4.87
CA ILE A 78 -5.98 18.33 5.86
C ILE A 78 -6.22 17.31 6.96
N THR A 79 -5.68 17.57 8.14
CA THR A 79 -5.85 16.75 9.34
C THR A 79 -7.04 17.15 10.20
N ASN A 80 -7.66 18.30 9.93
CA ASN A 80 -8.76 18.84 10.74
C ASN A 80 -10.04 18.91 9.91
N ILE A 81 -10.73 17.78 9.80
CA ILE A 81 -12.13 17.77 9.37
C ILE A 81 -12.92 18.21 10.60
N GLN A 82 -13.12 19.52 10.78
CA GLN A 82 -14.11 20.00 11.73
C GLN A 82 -15.47 19.45 11.26
N LYS A 83 -15.92 18.38 11.94
CA LYS A 83 -17.29 17.89 11.86
C LYS A 83 -18.20 19.07 12.20
N LYS A 84 -18.90 19.58 11.20
CA LYS A 84 -19.99 20.54 11.39
C LYS A 84 -21.29 19.78 11.54
#